data_AF-A0A3Q9QRF9-F1
#
_entry.id   AF-A0A3Q9QRF9-F1
#
_cell.length_a   1.000
_cell.length_b   1.000
_cell.length_c   1.000
_cell.angle_alpha   90.00
_cell.angle_beta   90.00
_cell.angle_gamma   90.00
#
_symmetry.space_group_name_H-M   'P 1'
#
loop_
_entity.id
_entity.type
_entity.pdbx_description
1 polymer ?
#
loop_
_entity_poly.entity_id
_entity_poly.type
_entity_poly.pdbx_seq_one_letter_code
_entity_poly.pdbx_strand_id
1 'polypeptide(L)'
;MKDNLELLEELLLDVNGLLISLRVGDGLNKEKVNQVYKVLTDLAAGWKGQEKIPKKAVDLFIDIYPGMLSSSDYYSHEVAIEIMDCCDKIIDLIKDCISY
;
A
#
# COMPACT_ATOMS: atom_id res chain seq x y z
N MET A 1 -14.67 15.86 -0.36
CA MET A 1 -14.13 14.63 -0.98
C MET A 1 -12.65 14.64 -0.71
N LYS A 2 -12.12 13.66 0.03
CA LYS A 2 -10.67 13.56 0.26
C LYS A 2 -10.02 13.10 -1.05
N ASP A 3 -8.86 13.65 -1.39
CA ASP A 3 -8.10 13.20 -2.55
C ASP A 3 -7.61 11.77 -2.31
N ASN A 4 -7.70 10.89 -3.32
CA ASN A 4 -7.35 9.48 -3.16
C ASN A 4 -5.87 9.29 -2.79
N LEU A 5 -4.98 10.22 -3.18
CA LEU A 5 -3.57 10.15 -2.83
C LEU A 5 -3.33 10.56 -1.36
N GLU A 6 -4.08 11.55 -0.85
CA GLU A 6 -4.09 11.88 0.58
C GLU A 6 -4.64 10.74 1.42
N LEU A 7 -5.70 10.07 0.94
CA LEU A 7 -6.26 8.91 1.62
C LEU A 7 -5.26 7.74 1.62
N LEU A 8 -4.56 7.49 0.51
CA LEU A 8 -3.53 6.45 0.45
C LEU A 8 -2.41 6.72 1.46
N GLU A 9 -1.91 7.95 1.54
CA GLU A 9 -0.90 8.35 2.51
C GLU A 9 -1.35 8.09 3.95
N GLU A 10 -2.58 8.50 4.30
CA GLU A 10 -3.13 8.28 5.63
C GLU A 10 -3.32 6.80 5.96
N LEU A 11 -3.77 6.00 4.98
CA LEU A 11 -3.91 4.55 5.16
C LEU A 11 -2.57 3.85 5.40
N LEU A 12 -1.47 4.38 4.86
CA LEU A 12 -0.14 3.80 4.99
C LEU A 12 0.62 4.31 6.21
N LEU A 13 0.60 5.62 6.45
CA LEU A 13 1.57 6.34 7.29
C LEU A 13 0.99 7.02 8.53
N ASP A 14 -0.33 7.08 8.68
CA ASP A 14 -0.94 7.60 9.93
C ASP A 14 -0.52 6.75 11.15
N VAL A 15 -0.77 7.22 12.37
CA VAL A 15 -0.43 6.52 13.62
C VAL A 15 -0.97 5.09 13.69
N ASN A 16 -2.10 4.83 13.03
CA ASN A 16 -2.67 3.48 12.90
C ASN A 16 -2.49 2.90 11.48
N GLY A 17 -1.74 3.57 10.60
CA GLY A 17 -1.54 3.23 9.20
C GLY A 17 -0.90 1.85 9.02
N LEU A 18 -1.13 1.23 7.86
CA LEU A 18 -0.71 -0.13 7.56
C LEU A 18 0.78 -0.36 7.84
N LEU A 19 1.66 0.53 7.36
CA LEU A 19 3.10 0.38 7.54
C LEU A 19 3.53 0.64 8.99
N ILE A 20 2.81 1.52 9.69
CA ILE A 20 3.08 1.81 11.11
C ILE A 20 2.66 0.64 11.98
N SER A 21 1.45 0.10 11.80
CA SER A 21 0.95 -1.07 12.54
C SER A 21 1.85 -2.30 12.38
N LEU A 22 2.36 -2.55 11.17
CA LEU A 22 3.31 -3.63 10.93
C LEU A 22 4.66 -3.39 11.63
N ARG A 23 5.15 -2.15 11.61
CA ARG A 23 6.45 -1.80 12.22
C ARG A 23 6.44 -1.90 13.75
N VAL A 24 5.31 -1.60 14.39
CA VAL A 24 5.20 -1.60 15.86
C VAL A 24 4.73 -2.94 16.44
N GLY A 25 4.42 -3.93 15.60
CA GLY A 25 4.02 -5.26 16.04
C GLY A 25 2.52 -5.49 16.18
N ASP A 26 1.67 -4.52 15.84
CA ASP A 26 0.19 -4.64 15.94
C ASP A 26 -0.40 -5.64 14.94
N GLY A 27 0.37 -5.97 13.90
CA GLY A 27 0.02 -6.99 12.93
C GLY A 27 -0.71 -6.43 11.71
N LEU A 28 -1.20 -7.34 10.88
CA LEU A 28 -1.81 -6.99 9.61
C LEU A 28 -3.29 -6.61 9.79
N ASN A 29 -3.57 -5.31 9.68
CA ASN A 29 -4.96 -4.82 9.66
C ASN A 29 -5.60 -5.06 8.28
N LYS A 30 -6.36 -6.15 8.15
CA LYS A 30 -7.03 -6.56 6.89
C LYS A 30 -8.02 -5.52 6.36
N GLU A 31 -8.66 -4.76 7.23
CA GLU A 31 -9.58 -3.70 6.80
C GLU A 31 -8.82 -2.59 6.09
N LYS A 32 -7.69 -2.15 6.66
CA LYS A 32 -6.80 -1.16 6.02
C LYS A 32 -6.22 -1.67 4.72
N VAL A 33 -5.80 -2.93 4.67
CA VAL A 33 -5.33 -3.57 3.42
C VAL A 33 -6.40 -3.49 2.33
N ASN A 34 -7.65 -3.81 2.65
CA ASN A 34 -8.75 -3.71 1.68
C ASN A 34 -9.03 -2.27 1.24
N GLN A 35 -8.90 -1.30 2.15
CA GLN A 35 -9.02 0.12 1.80
C GLN A 35 -7.88 0.56 0.88
N VAL A 36 -6.64 0.14 1.13
CA VAL A 36 -5.48 0.38 0.26
C VAL A 36 -5.74 -0.22 -1.13
N TYR A 37 -6.23 -1.46 -1.23
CA TYR A 37 -6.58 -2.07 -2.52
C TYR A 37 -7.59 -1.24 -3.29
N LYS A 38 -8.65 -0.78 -2.62
CA LYS A 38 -9.69 0.04 -3.25
C LYS A 38 -9.11 1.34 -3.78
N VAL A 39 -8.33 2.05 -2.95
CA VAL A 39 -7.75 3.34 -3.32
C VAL A 39 -6.78 3.21 -4.49
N LEU A 40 -5.93 2.19 -4.50
CA LEU A 40 -5.03 1.93 -5.64
C LEU A 40 -5.79 1.59 -6.92
N THR A 41 -6.88 0.82 -6.81
CA THR A 41 -7.76 0.51 -7.94
C THR A 41 -8.38 1.79 -8.52
N ASP A 42 -8.88 2.68 -7.65
CA ASP A 42 -9.49 3.95 -8.06
C ASP A 42 -8.45 4.90 -8.68
N LEU A 43 -7.22 4.92 -8.15
CA LEU A 43 -6.10 5.69 -8.71
C LEU A 43 -5.69 5.16 -10.09
N ALA A 44 -5.53 3.84 -10.25
CA ALA A 44 -5.23 3.21 -11.54
C ALA A 44 -6.29 3.55 -12.59
N ALA A 45 -7.58 3.45 -12.24
CA ALA A 45 -8.67 3.83 -13.13
C ALA A 45 -8.63 5.33 -13.48
N GLY A 46 -8.36 6.20 -12.51
CA GLY A 46 -8.26 7.64 -12.73
C GLY A 46 -7.06 8.07 -13.58
N TRP A 47 -5.96 7.33 -13.54
CA TRP A 47 -4.75 7.61 -14.31
C TRP A 47 -4.62 6.84 -15.61
N LYS A 48 -5.58 5.98 -15.93
CA LYS A 48 -5.59 5.22 -17.18
C LYS A 48 -5.48 6.16 -18.40
N GLY A 49 -4.45 5.94 -19.23
CA GLY A 49 -4.17 6.75 -20.42
C GLY A 49 -3.50 8.10 -20.15
N GLN A 50 -3.12 8.40 -18.90
CA GLN A 50 -2.29 9.55 -18.58
C GLN A 50 -0.82 9.21 -18.77
N GLU A 51 -0.04 10.10 -19.41
CA GLU A 51 1.40 9.90 -19.61
C GLU A 51 2.23 10.08 -18.32
N LYS A 52 1.63 10.66 -17.27
CA LYS A 52 2.31 11.06 -16.05
C LYS A 52 1.43 10.81 -14.85
N ILE A 53 2.04 10.36 -13.76
CA ILE A 53 1.42 10.26 -12.44
C ILE A 53 2.01 11.31 -11.48
N PRO A 54 1.30 11.67 -10.41
CA PRO A 54 1.83 12.58 -9.39
C PRO A 54 3.11 12.05 -8.74
N LYS A 55 4.11 12.91 -8.55
CA LYS A 55 5.37 12.53 -7.86
C LYS A 55 5.11 11.91 -6.48
N LYS A 56 4.19 12.48 -5.72
CA LYS A 56 3.80 11.97 -4.39
C LYS A 56 3.30 10.51 -4.44
N ALA A 57 2.69 10.07 -5.54
CA ALA A 57 2.30 8.66 -5.70
C ALA A 57 3.52 7.75 -5.80
N VAL A 58 4.52 8.15 -6.61
CA VAL A 58 5.78 7.42 -6.71
C VAL A 58 6.48 7.34 -5.35
N ASP A 59 6.55 8.47 -4.64
CA ASP A 59 7.17 8.54 -3.31
C ASP A 59 6.49 7.57 -2.31
N LEU A 60 5.16 7.41 -2.36
CA LEU A 60 4.45 6.42 -1.54
C LEU A 60 4.69 4.97 -2.01
N PHE A 61 4.71 4.74 -3.32
CA PHE A 61 4.83 3.39 -3.89
C PHE A 61 6.17 2.73 -3.57
N ILE A 62 7.26 3.50 -3.61
CA ILE A 62 8.61 2.97 -3.34
C ILE A 62 8.81 2.54 -1.88
N ASP A 63 8.00 3.07 -0.96
CA ASP A 63 8.11 2.79 0.47
C ASP A 63 7.34 1.53 0.91
N ILE A 64 6.33 1.10 0.13
CA ILE A 64 5.44 -0.01 0.53
C ILE A 64 6.20 -1.34 0.63
N TYR A 65 6.86 -1.77 -0.45
CA TYR A 65 7.55 -3.05 -0.47
C TYR A 65 8.63 -3.16 0.63
N PRO A 66 9.60 -2.24 0.75
CA PRO A 66 10.60 -2.32 1.81
C PRO A 66 9.96 -2.19 3.20
N GLY A 67 8.90 -1.40 3.35
CA GLY A 67 8.17 -1.26 4.61
C GLY A 67 7.52 -2.57 5.07
N MET A 68 6.83 -3.27 4.17
CA MET A 68 6.17 -4.55 4.47
C MET A 68 7.18 -5.68 4.65
N LEU A 69 8.17 -5.78 3.77
CA LEU A 69 9.22 -6.82 3.84
C LEU A 69 10.05 -6.72 5.12
N SER A 70 10.54 -5.52 5.46
CA SER A 70 11.31 -5.35 6.69
C SER A 70 10.49 -5.62 7.95
N SER A 71 9.17 -5.41 7.89
CA SER A 71 8.29 -5.67 9.02
C SER A 71 7.90 -7.15 9.13
N SER A 72 7.77 -7.88 8.01
CA SER A 72 7.36 -9.29 8.01
C SER A 72 8.31 -10.19 8.80
N ASP A 73 9.61 -9.85 8.82
CA ASP A 73 10.65 -10.62 9.54
C ASP A 73 10.44 -10.65 11.07
N TYR A 74 9.62 -9.75 11.63
CA TYR A 74 9.30 -9.73 13.06
C TYR A 74 8.11 -10.63 13.43
N TYR A 75 7.41 -11.20 12.44
CA TYR A 75 6.23 -12.03 12.66
C TYR A 75 6.54 -13.53 12.50
N SER A 76 5.61 -14.37 12.94
CA SER A 76 5.70 -15.81 12.67
C SER A 76 5.69 -16.09 11.17
N HIS A 77 6.24 -17.23 10.76
CA HIS A 77 6.33 -17.59 9.33
C HIS A 77 4.97 -17.53 8.61
N GLU A 78 3.90 -18.01 9.24
CA GLU A 78 2.54 -17.97 8.68
C GLU A 78 2.03 -16.54 8.47
N VAL A 79 2.25 -15.66 9.45
CA VAL A 79 1.84 -14.26 9.37
C VAL A 79 2.72 -13.48 8.39
N ALA A 80 4.01 -13.79 8.33
CA ALA A 80 4.93 -13.20 7.36
C ALA A 80 4.50 -13.53 5.91
N ILE A 81 4.09 -14.78 5.64
CA ILE A 81 3.51 -15.16 4.35
C ILE A 81 2.27 -14.32 4.05
N GLU A 82 1.34 -14.17 5.00
CA GLU A 82 0.12 -13.39 4.79
C GLU A 82 0.41 -11.89 4.53
N ILE A 83 1.38 -11.31 5.23
CA ILE A 83 1.85 -9.94 4.99
C ILE A 83 2.38 -9.82 3.56
N MET A 84 3.21 -10.77 3.12
CA MET A 84 3.83 -10.73 1.80
C MET A 84 2.85 -11.00 0.67
N ASP A 85 1.86 -11.90 0.85
CA ASP A 85 0.76 -12.10 -0.11
C ASP A 85 -0.03 -10.80 -0.32
N CYS A 86 -0.27 -10.05 0.77
CA CYS A 86 -0.90 -8.74 0.66
C CYS A 86 0.01 -7.71 -0.01
N CYS A 87 1.30 -7.73 0.29
CA CYS A 87 2.28 -6.87 -0.35
C CYS A 87 2.31 -7.11 -1.87
N ASP A 88 2.36 -8.37 -2.32
CA ASP A 88 2.39 -8.73 -3.73
C ASP A 88 1.15 -8.19 -4.46
N LYS A 89 -0.03 -8.33 -3.85
CA LYS A 89 -1.26 -7.77 -4.41
C LYS A 89 -1.26 -6.23 -4.45
N ILE A 90 -0.71 -5.56 -3.43
CA ILE A 90 -0.53 -4.10 -3.47
C ILE A 90 0.39 -3.70 -4.62
N ILE A 91 1.49 -4.42 -4.81
CA ILE A 91 2.45 -4.18 -5.89
C ILE A 91 1.81 -4.39 -7.26
N ASP A 92 0.97 -5.39 -7.44
CA ASP A 92 0.24 -5.59 -8.69
C ASP A 92 -0.72 -4.42 -9.00
N LEU A 93 -1.43 -3.90 -8.01
CA LEU A 93 -2.28 -2.71 -8.20
C LEU A 93 -1.47 -1.42 -8.46
N ILE A 94 -0.26 -1.32 -7.89
CA ILE A 94 0.67 -0.23 -8.21
C ILE A 94 1.13 -0.33 -9.67
N LYS A 95 1.40 -1.54 -10.17
CA LYS A 95 1.74 -1.75 -11.59
C LYS A 95 0.62 -1.25 -12.49
N ASP A 96 -0.64 -1.45 -12.12
CA ASP A 96 -1.78 -0.93 -12.88
C ASP A 96 -1.84 0.61 -12.88
N CYS A 97 -1.30 1.28 -11.86
CA CYS A 97 -1.19 2.75 -11.81
C CYS A 97 -0.11 3.32 -12.73
N ILE A 98 0.91 2.53 -13.07
CA ILE A 98 2.08 2.97 -13.85
C ILE A 98 2.11 2.38 -15.27
N SER A 99 1.25 1.41 -15.57
CA SER A 99 1.14 0.78 -16.88
C SER A 99 0.28 1.65 -17.80
N TYR A 100 0.80 1.94 -18.99
CA TYR A 100 0.18 2.76 -20.03
C TYR A 100 -0.45 1.91 -21.14
#